data_AF-A0A0R3QU72-F1
#
_entry.id   AF-A0A0R3QU72-F1
#
_cell.length_a   1.000
_cell.length_b   1.000
_cell.length_c   1.000
_cell.angle_alpha   90.00
_cell.angle_beta   90.00
_cell.angle_gamma   90.00
#
_symmetry.space_group_name_H-M   'P 1'
#
loop_
_entity.id
_entity.type
_entity.pdbx_description
1 polymer ?
#
loop_
_entity_poly.entity_id
_entity_poly.type
_entity_poly.pdbx_seq_one_letter_code
_entity_poly.pdbx_strand_id
1 'polypeptide(L)'
;MPSKFVRYRSIVPVVSQEAVENSYCWDTFLEKVLAKLDRSGDVNPRCPAYVVPVEYFYQAQFAEYMKYIDTSVKIEVALCGDYGYNAGPVKLYWFARVMKVAGYRLLLRYEGMDEVGDNAHDFWVNISSEDIRPIGYCAEKTETRALVPPESIHERQSNWRQYILCQIHAYRTIAINWPEIQIRKLTACKFKKGDHVELLDSTISLRVRPACVEKVIGTRIHVRISQIFFDRYRTNDDDSQVRSLLCEVG
;
A
#
# COMPACT_ATOMS: atom_id res chain seq x y z
N MET A 1 -15.86 22.72 -12.94
CA MET A 1 -14.51 22.87 -12.35
C MET A 1 -13.96 21.48 -12.10
N PRO A 2 -12.71 21.16 -12.46
CA PRO A 2 -12.14 19.86 -12.15
C PRO A 2 -12.09 19.69 -10.62
N SER A 3 -12.47 18.51 -10.12
CA SER A 3 -12.38 18.15 -8.70
C SER A 3 -10.98 18.45 -8.19
N LYS A 4 -10.85 19.37 -7.21
CA LYS A 4 -9.57 19.63 -6.51
C LYS A 4 -9.03 18.37 -5.82
N PHE A 5 -9.88 17.38 -5.54
CA PHE A 5 -9.52 16.15 -4.84
C PHE A 5 -9.11 15.04 -5.80
N VAL A 6 -7.93 14.48 -5.55
CA VAL A 6 -7.48 13.26 -6.21
C VAL A 6 -8.13 12.08 -5.51
N ARG A 7 -8.87 11.26 -6.27
CA ARG A 7 -9.49 10.00 -5.78
C ARG A 7 -8.47 8.95 -5.32
N TYR A 8 -7.20 9.18 -5.59
CA TYR A 8 -6.09 8.28 -5.30
C TYR A 8 -4.93 9.08 -4.74
N ARG A 9 -4.44 8.71 -3.56
CA ARG A 9 -3.18 9.24 -3.05
C ARG A 9 -2.03 8.53 -3.75
N SER A 10 -1.04 9.29 -4.22
CA SER A 10 0.19 8.72 -4.78
C SER A 10 0.80 7.79 -3.74
N ILE A 11 1.27 6.62 -4.18
CA ILE A 11 1.96 5.71 -3.29
C ILE A 11 3.36 6.27 -3.08
N VAL A 12 3.56 6.97 -1.97
CA VAL A 12 4.90 7.32 -1.49
C VAL A 12 5.41 6.14 -0.66
N PRO A 13 6.38 5.37 -1.17
CA PRO A 13 6.79 4.13 -0.52
C PRO A 13 7.66 4.44 0.71
N VAL A 14 7.45 3.71 1.79
CA VAL A 14 8.22 3.80 3.05
C VAL A 14 9.68 3.39 2.88
N VAL A 15 9.96 2.62 1.84
CA VAL A 15 11.29 2.11 1.49
C VAL A 15 11.53 2.50 0.04
N SER A 16 12.76 2.88 -0.30
CA SER A 16 13.13 3.15 -1.69
C SER A 16 12.77 1.95 -2.57
N GLN A 17 11.95 2.21 -3.58
CA GLN A 17 11.51 1.23 -4.56
C GLN A 17 11.69 1.82 -5.95
N GLU A 18 12.15 1.00 -6.89
CA GLU A 18 12.18 1.37 -8.30
C GLU A 18 10.75 1.33 -8.85
N ALA A 19 10.33 2.42 -9.49
CA ALA A 19 9.04 2.46 -10.16
C ALA A 19 9.05 1.46 -11.33
N VAL A 20 8.03 0.61 -11.39
CA VAL A 20 7.85 -0.31 -12.51
C VAL A 20 7.01 0.40 -13.57
N GLU A 21 7.67 0.79 -14.66
CA GLU A 21 7.01 1.38 -15.83
C GLU A 21 5.91 0.45 -16.35
N ASN A 22 4.80 1.04 -16.79
CA ASN A 22 3.63 0.33 -17.33
C ASN A 22 2.98 -0.67 -16.37
N SER A 23 3.22 -0.55 -15.06
CA SER A 23 2.51 -1.35 -14.07
C SER A 23 1.01 -1.07 -14.08
N TYR A 24 0.22 -2.11 -13.82
CA TYR A 24 -1.23 -1.99 -13.78
C TYR A 24 -1.67 -1.06 -12.64
N CYS A 25 -2.44 -0.03 -13.00
CA CYS A 25 -3.01 0.89 -12.03
C CYS A 25 -4.38 0.38 -11.55
N TRP A 26 -4.47 -0.02 -10.28
CA TRP A 26 -5.68 -0.52 -9.64
C TRP A 26 -6.84 0.48 -9.61
N ASP A 27 -6.53 1.76 -9.80
CA ASP A 27 -7.44 2.87 -9.59
C ASP A 27 -8.69 2.74 -10.47
N THR A 28 -8.50 2.49 -11.77
CA THR A 28 -9.64 2.32 -12.70
C THR A 28 -10.54 1.13 -12.36
N PHE A 29 -9.98 0.06 -11.78
CA PHE A 29 -10.74 -1.11 -11.35
C PHE A 29 -11.51 -0.80 -10.07
N LEU A 30 -10.89 -0.17 -9.09
CA LEU A 30 -11.53 0.14 -7.81
C LEU A 30 -12.65 1.16 -7.96
N GLU A 31 -12.53 2.17 -8.84
CA GLU A 31 -13.66 3.04 -9.18
C GLU A 31 -14.86 2.26 -9.75
N LYS A 32 -14.60 1.31 -10.66
CA LYS A 32 -15.66 0.45 -11.21
C LYS A 32 -16.31 -0.43 -10.14
N VAL A 33 -15.53 -0.90 -9.17
CA VAL A 33 -16.02 -1.67 -8.01
C VAL A 33 -16.91 -0.79 -7.15
N LEU A 34 -16.48 0.42 -6.79
CA LEU A 34 -17.30 1.36 -6.01
C LEU A 34 -18.64 1.65 -6.70
N ALA A 35 -18.61 1.98 -7.99
CA ALA A 35 -19.83 2.23 -8.75
C ALA A 35 -20.79 1.03 -8.79
N LYS A 36 -20.26 -0.21 -8.76
CA LYS A 36 -21.09 -1.42 -8.68
C LYS A 36 -21.68 -1.61 -7.28
N LEU A 37 -20.88 -1.43 -6.24
CA LEU A 37 -21.30 -1.55 -4.84
C LEU A 37 -22.40 -0.53 -4.49
N ASP A 38 -22.26 0.71 -4.97
CA ASP A 38 -23.25 1.77 -4.77
C ASP A 38 -24.59 1.42 -5.42
N ARG A 39 -24.56 0.85 -6.65
CA ARG A 39 -25.79 0.40 -7.34
C ARG A 39 -26.45 -0.80 -6.67
N SER A 40 -25.66 -1.71 -6.08
CA SER A 40 -26.20 -2.89 -5.40
C SER A 40 -26.64 -2.62 -3.96
N GLY A 41 -26.30 -1.45 -3.40
CA GLY A 41 -26.53 -1.16 -1.98
C GLY A 41 -25.66 -2.01 -1.04
N ASP A 42 -24.49 -2.47 -1.50
CA ASP A 42 -23.63 -3.35 -0.69
C ASP A 42 -22.90 -2.54 0.40
N VAL A 43 -23.33 -2.77 1.63
CA VAL A 43 -22.79 -2.14 2.83
C VAL A 43 -21.55 -2.86 3.39
N ASN A 44 -21.15 -4.00 2.84
CA ASN A 44 -19.98 -4.72 3.31
C ASN A 44 -18.70 -3.89 3.06
N PRO A 45 -17.95 -3.52 4.11
CA PRO A 45 -16.77 -2.69 3.94
C PRO A 45 -15.59 -3.46 3.30
N ARG A 46 -15.58 -4.79 3.31
CA ARG A 46 -14.46 -5.63 2.82
C ARG A 46 -14.52 -5.96 1.32
N CYS A 47 -15.62 -5.63 0.65
CA CYS A 47 -15.81 -5.85 -0.80
C CYS A 47 -15.43 -7.27 -1.31
N PRO A 48 -15.81 -8.37 -0.62
CA PRO A 48 -15.28 -9.71 -0.86
C PRO A 48 -15.65 -10.29 -2.24
N ALA A 49 -16.71 -9.79 -2.87
CA ALA A 49 -17.12 -10.21 -4.21
C ALA A 49 -16.16 -9.75 -5.32
N TYR A 50 -15.27 -8.79 -5.03
CA TYR A 50 -14.39 -8.18 -6.02
C TYR A 50 -12.91 -8.28 -5.65
N VAL A 51 -12.58 -8.25 -4.36
CA VAL A 51 -11.20 -8.28 -3.88
C VAL A 51 -11.09 -9.24 -2.71
N VAL A 52 -10.18 -10.21 -2.82
CA VAL A 52 -9.88 -11.14 -1.74
C VAL A 52 -9.13 -10.39 -0.63
N PRO A 53 -9.59 -10.45 0.64
CA PRO A 53 -8.91 -9.76 1.74
C PRO A 53 -7.49 -10.31 1.96
N VAL A 54 -6.58 -9.44 2.42
CA VAL A 54 -5.15 -9.75 2.57
C VAL A 54 -4.91 -10.89 3.56
N GLU A 55 -5.72 -10.97 4.61
CA GLU A 55 -5.62 -11.97 5.67
C GLU A 55 -5.81 -13.43 5.19
N TYR A 56 -6.30 -13.64 3.97
CA TYR A 56 -6.41 -14.97 3.34
C TYR A 56 -5.08 -15.45 2.75
N PHE A 57 -4.08 -14.57 2.65
CA PHE A 57 -2.75 -14.88 2.13
C PHE A 57 -1.75 -14.93 3.30
N TYR A 58 -1.45 -16.13 3.79
CA TYR A 58 -0.61 -16.32 4.99
C TYR A 58 0.81 -15.72 4.89
N GLN A 59 1.38 -15.67 3.68
CA GLN A 59 2.70 -15.09 3.38
C GLN A 59 2.64 -13.61 3.00
N ALA A 60 1.44 -13.05 2.87
CA ALA A 60 1.28 -11.66 2.48
C ALA A 60 1.80 -10.73 3.58
N GLN A 61 2.46 -9.66 3.16
CA GLN A 61 2.87 -8.58 4.05
C GLN A 61 1.63 -8.03 4.76
N PHE A 62 1.79 -7.58 6.00
CA PHE A 62 0.70 -6.99 6.80
C PHE A 62 -0.56 -7.84 7.06
N ALA A 63 -0.65 -9.10 6.62
CA ALA A 63 -1.87 -9.93 6.78
C ALA A 63 -2.38 -9.98 8.23
N GLU A 64 -1.46 -10.08 9.20
CA GLU A 64 -1.76 -10.09 10.63
C GLU A 64 -2.36 -8.77 11.18
N TYR A 65 -2.17 -7.65 10.47
CA TYR A 65 -2.71 -6.34 10.83
C TYR A 65 -4.00 -6.03 10.06
N MET A 66 -4.07 -6.42 8.77
CA MET A 66 -5.22 -6.16 7.90
C MET A 66 -6.52 -6.79 8.40
N LYS A 67 -6.44 -7.90 9.15
CA LYS A 67 -7.61 -8.49 9.82
C LYS A 67 -8.31 -7.55 10.83
N TYR A 68 -7.61 -6.54 11.34
CA TYR A 68 -8.12 -5.63 12.35
C TYR A 68 -8.50 -4.24 11.82
N ILE A 69 -8.30 -4.00 10.52
CA ILE A 69 -8.63 -2.72 9.87
C ILE A 69 -10.03 -2.81 9.29
N ASP A 70 -10.95 -2.03 9.83
CA ASP A 70 -12.34 -1.95 9.39
C ASP A 70 -12.84 -0.51 9.55
N THR A 71 -14.14 -0.27 9.38
CA THR A 71 -14.74 1.07 9.43
C THR A 71 -14.71 1.72 10.82
N SER A 72 -14.34 0.99 11.87
CA SER A 72 -14.09 1.56 13.20
C SER A 72 -12.69 2.18 13.34
N VAL A 73 -11.84 2.05 12.32
CA VAL A 73 -10.48 2.60 12.32
C VAL A 73 -10.46 4.02 11.76
N LYS A 74 -9.83 4.92 12.53
CA LYS A 74 -9.44 6.26 12.13
C LYS A 74 -7.92 6.40 12.12
N ILE A 75 -7.41 7.25 11.23
CA ILE A 75 -5.98 7.45 10.99
C ILE A 75 -5.69 8.92 10.69
N GLU A 76 -4.45 9.33 10.90
CA GLU A 76 -3.93 10.60 10.40
C GLU A 76 -3.39 10.39 8.98
N VAL A 77 -3.79 11.25 8.05
CA VAL A 77 -3.41 11.18 6.63
C VAL A 77 -2.76 12.49 6.21
N ALA A 78 -1.61 12.41 5.53
CA ALA A 78 -0.93 13.58 5.00
C ALA A 78 -1.77 14.33 3.95
N LEU A 79 -1.78 15.66 4.04
CA LEU A 79 -2.49 16.56 3.13
C LEU A 79 -1.56 17.06 2.02
N CYS A 80 -1.17 16.17 1.12
CA CYS A 80 -0.32 16.57 0.00
C CYS A 80 -1.16 17.30 -1.07
N GLY A 81 -0.82 18.55 -1.37
CA GLY A 81 -1.44 19.34 -2.44
C GLY A 81 -2.77 20.03 -2.10
N ASP A 82 -3.37 19.75 -0.94
CA ASP A 82 -4.71 20.26 -0.57
C ASP A 82 -4.74 21.76 -0.25
N TYR A 83 -3.60 22.39 0.02
CA TYR A 83 -3.49 23.83 0.30
C TYR A 83 -2.76 24.63 -0.79
N GLY A 84 -2.45 24.02 -1.94
CA GLY A 84 -1.81 24.72 -3.07
C GLY A 84 -0.42 25.32 -2.81
N TYR A 85 0.16 25.12 -1.62
CA TYR A 85 1.46 25.61 -1.21
C TYR A 85 2.40 24.45 -0.90
N ASN A 86 3.69 24.59 -1.26
CA ASN A 86 4.76 23.87 -0.58
C ASN A 86 4.72 24.30 0.88
N ALA A 87 4.09 23.51 1.74
CA ALA A 87 3.83 23.82 3.14
C ALA A 87 5.12 23.88 3.98
N GLY A 88 6.00 24.86 3.73
CA GLY A 88 7.22 25.11 4.50
C GLY A 88 7.98 23.84 4.91
N PRO A 89 8.61 23.81 6.10
CA PRO A 89 9.17 22.60 6.69
C PRO A 89 8.11 21.73 7.42
N VAL A 90 6.86 22.17 7.52
CA VAL A 90 5.83 21.56 8.36
C VAL A 90 4.93 20.65 7.53
N LYS A 91 4.93 19.36 7.82
CA LYS A 91 4.03 18.41 7.17
C LYS A 91 2.62 18.50 7.75
N LEU A 92 1.63 18.67 6.88
CA LEU A 92 0.23 18.81 7.27
C LEU A 92 -0.49 17.46 7.21
N TYR A 93 -1.33 17.20 8.21
CA TYR A 93 -2.13 15.99 8.30
C TYR A 93 -3.58 16.33 8.69
N TRP A 94 -4.49 15.41 8.40
CA TRP A 94 -5.83 15.43 8.94
C TRP A 94 -6.34 14.04 9.29
N PHE A 95 -7.37 13.99 10.13
CA PHE A 95 -8.03 12.76 10.49
C PHE A 95 -8.90 12.25 9.34
N ALA A 96 -8.84 10.95 9.09
CA ALA A 96 -9.71 10.26 8.16
C ALA A 96 -10.19 8.93 8.76
N ARG A 97 -11.40 8.53 8.39
CA ARG A 97 -12.00 7.24 8.71
C ARG A 97 -11.92 6.29 7.53
N VAL A 98 -11.80 5.00 7.84
CA VAL A 98 -11.90 3.93 6.83
C VAL A 98 -13.37 3.74 6.43
N MET A 99 -13.65 3.87 5.14
CA MET A 99 -14.98 3.61 4.57
C MET A 99 -15.08 2.20 4.01
N LYS A 100 -14.05 1.74 3.30
CA LYS A 100 -13.96 0.39 2.71
C LYS A 100 -12.51 -0.09 2.69
N VAL A 101 -12.31 -1.40 2.65
CA VAL A 101 -11.01 -2.09 2.60
C VAL A 101 -11.04 -3.04 1.40
N ALA A 102 -10.10 -2.87 0.48
CA ALA A 102 -9.96 -3.67 -0.73
C ALA A 102 -8.50 -4.12 -0.87
N GLY A 103 -8.21 -5.35 -0.40
CA GLY A 103 -6.83 -5.83 -0.32
C GLY A 103 -6.01 -4.89 0.57
N TYR A 104 -4.89 -4.36 0.06
CA TYR A 104 -4.06 -3.39 0.77
C TYR A 104 -4.55 -1.94 0.71
N ARG A 105 -5.61 -1.66 -0.06
CA ARG A 105 -6.10 -0.30 -0.28
C ARG A 105 -7.27 0.00 0.63
N LEU A 106 -7.21 1.17 1.25
CA LEU A 106 -8.24 1.71 2.13
C LEU A 106 -8.92 2.86 1.40
N LEU A 107 -10.24 2.83 1.30
CA LEU A 107 -11.04 3.98 0.90
C LEU A 107 -11.23 4.82 2.15
N LEU A 108 -10.74 6.05 2.14
CA LEU A 108 -10.77 6.96 3.28
C LEU A 108 -11.67 8.14 3.01
N ARG A 109 -12.25 8.67 4.09
CA ARG A 109 -12.97 9.93 4.10
C ARG A 109 -12.46 10.80 5.23
N TYR A 110 -12.23 12.08 4.96
CA TYR A 110 -11.83 13.03 6.00
C TYR A 110 -12.92 13.21 7.07
N GLU A 111 -12.49 13.38 8.31
CA GLU A 111 -13.39 13.78 9.39
C GLU A 111 -13.92 15.19 9.12
N GLY A 112 -15.23 15.40 9.27
CA GLY A 112 -15.94 16.62 8.89
C GLY A 112 -16.60 16.58 7.51
N MET A 113 -16.40 15.51 6.74
CA MET A 113 -17.09 15.24 5.48
C MET A 113 -18.24 14.24 5.71
N ASP A 114 -19.32 14.71 6.36
CA ASP A 114 -20.48 13.89 6.73
C ASP A 114 -21.74 14.20 5.90
N GLU A 115 -21.66 15.16 4.97
CA GLU A 115 -22.81 15.66 4.24
C GLU A 115 -23.13 14.79 3.01
N VAL A 116 -24.37 14.89 2.54
CA VAL A 116 -24.80 14.19 1.32
C VAL A 116 -23.98 14.69 0.13
N GLY A 117 -23.31 13.78 -0.57
CA GLY A 117 -22.42 14.10 -1.70
C GLY A 117 -20.94 14.15 -1.34
N ASP A 118 -20.57 14.16 -0.06
CA ASP A 118 -19.16 14.15 0.36
C ASP A 118 -18.43 12.83 0.02
N ASN A 119 -19.18 11.76 -0.30
CA ASN A 119 -18.60 10.54 -0.87
C ASN A 119 -17.86 10.79 -2.20
N ALA A 120 -18.10 11.93 -2.85
CA ALA A 120 -17.33 12.40 -4.00
C ALA A 120 -15.86 12.70 -3.67
N HIS A 121 -15.54 12.92 -2.39
CA HIS A 121 -14.21 13.27 -1.90
C HIS A 121 -13.47 12.09 -1.26
N ASP A 122 -14.10 10.91 -1.21
CA ASP A 122 -13.43 9.70 -0.73
C ASP A 122 -12.24 9.37 -1.63
N PHE A 123 -11.13 8.94 -1.03
CA PHE A 123 -9.91 8.65 -1.76
C PHE A 123 -9.28 7.35 -1.29
N TRP A 124 -8.68 6.63 -2.24
CA TRP A 124 -7.95 5.41 -1.96
C TRP A 124 -6.50 5.70 -1.57
N VAL A 125 -6.01 4.97 -0.60
CA VAL A 125 -4.60 4.95 -0.21
C VAL A 125 -4.15 3.53 0.09
N ASN A 126 -2.89 3.21 -0.19
CA ASN A 126 -2.31 1.93 0.20
C ASN A 126 -1.88 1.99 1.68
N ILE A 127 -2.19 0.95 2.46
CA ILE A 127 -1.79 0.82 3.87
C ILE A 127 -0.26 0.89 4.08
N SER A 128 0.53 0.59 3.05
CA SER A 128 1.98 0.72 3.06
C SER A 128 2.50 2.13 2.77
N SER A 129 1.62 3.11 2.51
CA SER A 129 2.02 4.49 2.20
C SER A 129 2.61 5.19 3.43
N GLU A 130 3.59 6.07 3.20
CA GLU A 130 4.09 6.98 4.23
C GLU A 130 3.06 8.04 4.69
N ASP A 131 2.02 8.24 3.90
CA ASP A 131 1.00 9.25 4.19
C ASP A 131 0.08 8.83 5.34
N ILE A 132 0.03 7.54 5.68
CA ILE A 132 -0.85 6.99 6.72
C ILE A 132 -0.09 6.88 8.04
N ARG A 133 -0.69 7.45 9.09
CA ARG A 133 -0.14 7.48 10.44
C ARG A 133 -1.21 7.15 11.48
N PRO A 134 -0.82 6.55 12.62
CA PRO A 134 -1.74 6.36 13.73
C PRO A 134 -2.17 7.71 14.31
N ILE A 135 -3.35 7.74 14.92
CA ILE A 135 -3.78 8.89 15.73
C ILE A 135 -2.76 9.15 16.84
N GLY A 136 -2.33 10.42 16.97
CA GLY A 136 -1.31 10.88 17.91
C GLY A 136 0.04 11.19 17.27
N TYR A 137 0.27 10.77 16.02
CA TYR A 137 1.56 10.95 15.33
C TYR A 137 1.97 12.42 15.17
N CYS A 138 1.03 13.31 14.89
CA CYS A 138 1.32 14.75 14.82
C CYS A 138 1.59 15.37 16.20
N ALA A 139 0.96 14.85 17.25
CA ALA A 139 1.15 15.35 18.61
C ALA A 139 2.56 15.07 19.16
N GLU A 140 3.24 14.06 18.64
CA GLU A 140 4.62 13.72 19.02
C GLU A 140 5.66 14.76 18.58
N LYS A 141 5.42 15.48 17.48
CA LYS A 141 6.39 16.41 16.87
C LYS A 141 5.70 17.65 16.31
N THR A 142 5.11 18.44 17.20
CA THR A 142 4.34 19.64 16.86
C THR A 142 5.16 20.74 16.15
N GLU A 143 6.49 20.70 16.26
CA GLU A 143 7.41 21.62 15.58
C GLU A 143 7.49 21.39 14.06
N THR A 144 7.21 20.16 13.60
CA THR A 144 7.40 19.73 12.20
C THR A 144 6.15 19.12 11.58
N ARG A 145 5.08 18.99 12.36
CA ARG A 145 3.81 18.38 11.95
C ARG A 145 2.64 19.16 12.53
N ALA A 146 1.61 19.37 11.74
CA ALA A 146 0.40 20.04 12.19
C ALA A 146 -0.85 19.32 11.70
N LEU A 147 -1.88 19.32 12.56
CA LEU A 147 -3.22 18.85 12.21
C LEU A 147 -4.05 20.04 11.75
N VAL A 148 -4.49 20.01 10.50
CA VAL A 148 -5.29 21.08 9.89
C VAL A 148 -6.40 20.49 9.01
N PRO A 149 -7.64 21.03 9.06
CA PRO A 149 -8.76 20.51 8.28
C PRO A 149 -8.61 20.86 6.79
N PRO A 150 -8.80 19.92 5.84
CA PRO A 150 -8.68 20.17 4.41
C PRO A 150 -9.37 21.46 3.95
N GLU A 151 -8.78 22.17 2.99
CA GLU A 151 -9.27 23.47 2.50
C GLU A 151 -10.78 23.46 2.19
N SER A 152 -11.30 22.37 1.62
CA SER A 152 -12.72 22.23 1.26
C SER A 152 -13.69 22.17 2.43
N ILE A 153 -13.21 21.79 3.61
CA ILE A 153 -14.04 21.72 4.81
C ILE A 153 -13.63 22.74 5.85
N HIS A 154 -12.50 23.43 5.70
CA HIS A 154 -11.94 24.33 6.71
C HIS A 154 -12.98 25.28 7.34
N GLU A 155 -13.89 25.84 6.55
CA GLU A 155 -14.92 26.79 7.01
C GLU A 155 -16.20 26.14 7.57
N ARG A 156 -16.39 24.82 7.44
CA ARG A 156 -17.60 24.11 7.88
C ARG A 156 -17.75 24.04 9.40
N GLN A 157 -16.67 24.23 10.16
CA GLN A 157 -16.69 24.24 11.63
C GLN A 157 -15.86 25.41 12.16
N SER A 158 -16.41 26.11 13.16
CA SER A 158 -15.71 27.19 13.86
C SER A 158 -14.67 26.69 14.86
N ASN A 159 -14.86 25.48 15.40
CA ASN A 159 -13.95 24.87 16.37
C ASN A 159 -13.69 23.39 16.03
N TRP A 160 -12.79 23.19 15.07
CA TRP A 160 -12.34 21.87 14.65
C TRP A 160 -11.73 21.03 15.78
N ARG A 161 -11.07 21.66 16.74
CA ARG A 161 -10.50 20.97 17.90
C ARG A 161 -11.61 20.30 18.71
N GLN A 162 -12.68 21.04 19.02
CA GLN A 162 -13.82 20.49 19.76
C GLN A 162 -14.54 19.41 18.95
N TYR A 163 -14.77 19.65 17.65
CA TYR A 163 -15.38 18.65 16.77
C TYR A 163 -14.61 17.33 16.81
N ILE A 164 -13.29 17.37 16.60
CA ILE A 164 -12.44 16.17 16.60
C ILE A 164 -12.45 15.48 17.97
N LEU A 165 -12.39 16.22 19.09
CA LEU A 165 -12.48 15.62 20.42
C LEU A 165 -13.78 14.81 20.60
N CYS A 166 -14.89 15.31 20.05
CA CYS A 166 -16.18 14.61 19.98
C CYS A 166 -16.24 13.51 18.91
N GLN A 167 -15.23 13.37 18.06
CA GLN A 167 -15.16 12.33 17.04
C GLN A 167 -14.16 11.23 17.36
N ILE A 168 -13.21 11.40 18.28
CA ILE A 168 -12.12 10.41 18.48
C ILE A 168 -12.29 9.52 19.71
N HIS A 169 -13.24 9.82 20.60
CA HIS A 169 -13.37 9.15 21.91
C HIS A 169 -13.83 7.68 21.88
N ALA A 170 -14.21 7.14 20.71
CA ALA A 170 -14.71 5.76 20.58
C ALA A 170 -14.07 4.98 19.41
N TYR A 171 -12.99 5.48 18.80
CA TYR A 171 -12.42 4.89 17.60
C TYR A 171 -11.11 4.16 17.86
N ARG A 172 -10.83 3.19 16.98
CA ARG A 172 -9.57 2.47 16.95
C ARG A 172 -8.62 3.15 15.96
N THR A 173 -7.33 2.98 16.15
CA THR A 173 -6.30 3.40 15.19
C THR A 173 -5.44 2.19 14.82
N ILE A 174 -4.68 2.31 13.73
CA ILE A 174 -3.58 1.38 13.44
C ILE A 174 -2.53 1.41 14.57
N ALA A 175 -1.64 0.42 14.58
CA ALA A 175 -0.60 0.30 15.61
C ALA A 175 0.25 1.58 15.73
N ILE A 176 0.62 1.97 16.95
CA ILE A 176 1.38 3.22 17.19
C ILE A 176 2.75 3.17 16.51
N ASN A 177 3.40 2.00 16.52
CA ASN A 177 4.66 1.74 15.82
C ASN A 177 4.46 1.34 14.35
N TRP A 178 3.43 1.88 13.69
CA TRP A 178 3.14 1.59 12.28
C TRP A 178 4.34 1.87 11.36
N PRO A 179 5.07 3.00 11.48
CA PRO A 179 6.24 3.25 10.63
C PRO A 179 7.30 2.14 10.71
N GLU A 180 7.60 1.65 11.91
CA GLU A 180 8.55 0.56 12.13
C GLU A 180 8.02 -0.76 11.56
N ILE A 181 6.72 -1.03 11.71
CA ILE A 181 6.05 -2.19 11.12
C ILE A 181 6.13 -2.16 9.60
N GLN A 182 5.88 -1.01 8.97
CA GLN A 182 5.97 -0.80 7.53
C GLN A 182 7.37 -1.16 7.02
N ILE A 183 8.41 -0.54 7.59
CA ILE A 183 9.80 -0.81 7.21
C ILE A 183 10.11 -2.30 7.38
N ARG A 184 9.83 -2.86 8.56
CA ARG A 184 10.16 -4.25 8.87
C ARG A 184 9.50 -5.24 7.92
N LYS A 185 8.21 -5.07 7.61
CA LYS A 185 7.48 -6.00 6.74
C LYS A 185 7.83 -5.83 5.27
N LEU A 186 8.16 -4.61 4.83
CA LEU A 186 8.53 -4.33 3.43
C LEU A 186 9.98 -4.73 3.11
N THR A 187 10.88 -4.68 4.09
CA THR A 187 12.30 -5.05 3.93
C THR A 187 12.61 -6.49 4.29
N ALA A 188 11.68 -7.22 4.92
CA ALA A 188 11.90 -8.59 5.33
C ALA A 188 12.04 -9.53 4.13
N CYS A 189 13.27 -10.00 3.88
CA CYS A 189 13.55 -11.15 3.03
C CYS A 189 14.58 -12.05 3.72
N LYS A 190 14.39 -13.37 3.60
CA LYS A 190 15.34 -14.36 4.13
C LYS A 190 16.63 -14.44 3.31
N PHE A 191 16.56 -14.02 2.05
CA PHE A 191 17.64 -14.10 1.08
C PHE A 191 18.19 -12.72 0.76
N LYS A 192 19.46 -12.69 0.39
CA LYS A 192 20.20 -11.52 -0.08
C LYS A 192 20.80 -11.81 -1.44
N LYS A 193 21.06 -10.75 -2.21
CA LYS A 193 21.82 -10.87 -3.47
C LYS A 193 23.18 -11.53 -3.19
N GLY A 194 23.53 -12.54 -3.97
CA GLY A 194 24.74 -13.35 -3.80
C GLY A 194 24.55 -14.65 -3.02
N ASP A 195 23.41 -14.85 -2.37
CA ASP A 195 23.11 -16.12 -1.70
C ASP A 195 23.02 -17.26 -2.72
N HIS A 196 23.53 -18.44 -2.34
CA HIS A 196 23.46 -19.64 -3.18
C HIS A 196 22.32 -20.53 -2.70
N VAL A 197 21.54 -21.05 -3.64
CA VAL A 197 20.36 -21.88 -3.39
C VAL A 197 20.32 -23.08 -4.34
N GLU A 198 19.62 -24.12 -3.95
CA GLU A 198 19.28 -25.24 -4.82
C GLU A 198 17.91 -24.98 -5.45
N LEU A 199 17.88 -24.90 -6.79
CA LEU A 199 16.67 -24.66 -7.56
C LEU A 199 16.23 -25.96 -8.21
N LEU A 200 14.95 -26.32 -8.06
CA LEU A 200 14.36 -27.44 -8.77
C LEU A 200 14.39 -27.17 -10.29
N ASP A 201 14.84 -28.17 -11.03
CA ASP A 201 14.87 -28.11 -12.48
C ASP A 201 13.46 -28.20 -13.07
N SER A 202 13.12 -27.22 -13.91
CA SER A 202 11.82 -27.13 -14.58
C SER A 202 11.58 -28.23 -15.63
N THR A 203 12.64 -28.80 -16.20
CA THR A 203 12.60 -29.85 -17.23
C THR A 203 12.69 -31.25 -16.64
N ILE A 204 13.39 -31.41 -15.52
CA ILE A 204 13.61 -32.70 -14.85
C ILE A 204 13.28 -32.56 -13.36
N SER A 205 12.05 -32.91 -12.97
CA SER A 205 11.53 -32.74 -11.60
C SER A 205 12.27 -33.52 -10.50
N LEU A 206 13.21 -34.39 -10.86
CA LEU A 206 14.06 -35.13 -9.91
C LEU A 206 15.46 -34.53 -9.76
N ARG A 207 15.76 -33.43 -10.47
CA ARG A 207 17.07 -32.79 -10.48
C ARG A 207 16.99 -31.42 -9.80
N VAL A 208 17.96 -31.12 -8.96
CA VAL A 208 18.21 -29.77 -8.45
C VAL A 208 19.46 -29.18 -9.10
N ARG A 209 19.49 -27.87 -9.27
CA ARG A 209 20.60 -27.12 -9.87
C ARG A 209 21.05 -26.01 -8.92
N PRO A 210 22.36 -25.80 -8.75
CA PRO A 210 22.87 -24.67 -7.99
C PRO A 210 22.55 -23.36 -8.72
N ALA A 211 21.99 -22.41 -7.99
CA ALA A 211 21.65 -21.07 -8.46
C ALA A 211 22.11 -20.01 -7.46
N CYS A 212 22.29 -18.79 -7.94
CA CYS A 212 22.66 -17.63 -7.13
C CYS A 212 21.53 -16.59 -7.20
N VAL A 213 21.22 -15.98 -6.05
CA VAL A 213 20.22 -14.91 -5.96
C VAL A 213 20.78 -13.64 -6.59
N GLU A 214 20.13 -13.16 -7.65
CA GLU A 214 20.58 -12.00 -8.40
C GLU A 214 19.86 -10.71 -7.98
N LYS A 215 18.54 -10.81 -7.76
CA LYS A 215 17.69 -9.69 -7.33
C LYS A 215 16.69 -10.16 -6.29
N VAL A 216 16.33 -9.27 -5.38
CA VAL A 216 15.31 -9.49 -4.35
C VAL A 216 14.28 -8.37 -4.49
N ILE A 217 13.01 -8.73 -4.72
CA ILE A 217 11.89 -7.79 -4.85
C ILE A 217 10.83 -8.19 -3.83
N GLY A 218 10.74 -7.41 -2.74
CA GLY A 218 9.95 -7.79 -1.57
C GLY A 218 10.42 -9.13 -1.01
N THR A 219 9.54 -10.12 -0.95
CA THR A 219 9.85 -11.48 -0.52
C THR A 219 10.17 -12.44 -1.67
N ARG A 220 10.14 -11.97 -2.92
CA ARG A 220 10.41 -12.77 -4.12
C ARG A 220 11.87 -12.63 -4.52
N ILE A 221 12.48 -13.72 -4.95
CA ILE A 221 13.86 -13.75 -5.42
C ILE A 221 13.90 -14.07 -6.91
N HIS A 222 14.77 -13.35 -7.63
CA HIS A 222 15.19 -13.71 -8.98
C HIS A 222 16.53 -14.44 -8.86
N VAL A 223 16.60 -15.67 -9.35
CA VAL A 223 17.78 -16.52 -9.24
C VAL A 223 18.35 -16.83 -10.62
N ARG A 224 19.68 -16.94 -10.69
CA ARG A 224 20.43 -17.25 -11.89
C ARG A 224 21.15 -18.58 -11.69
N ILE A 225 20.96 -19.53 -12.60
CA ILE A 225 21.67 -20.81 -12.56
C ILE A 225 23.16 -20.57 -12.88
N SER A 226 24.05 -21.19 -12.11
CA SER A 226 25.50 -21.01 -12.28
C SER A 226 25.99 -21.72 -13.55
N GLN A 227 26.69 -20.96 -14.40
CA GLN A 227 27.15 -21.44 -15.70
C GLN A 227 28.20 -22.55 -15.64
N ILE A 228 28.97 -22.58 -14.55
CA ILE A 228 30.03 -23.56 -14.29
C ILE A 228 29.45 -24.99 -14.19
N PHE A 229 28.14 -25.14 -13.98
CA PHE A 229 27.46 -26.44 -13.92
C PHE A 229 26.71 -26.80 -15.22
N PHE A 230 26.66 -25.92 -16.22
CA PHE A 230 26.02 -26.24 -17.51
C PHE A 230 26.81 -27.26 -18.33
N ASP A 231 28.14 -27.25 -18.23
CA ASP A 231 29.03 -28.06 -19.09
C ASP A 231 28.93 -29.58 -18.90
N ARG A 232 28.16 -30.07 -17.92
CA ARG A 232 28.05 -31.52 -17.66
C ARG A 232 26.85 -32.20 -18.31
N TYR A 233 25.84 -31.45 -18.76
CA TYR A 233 24.62 -32.05 -19.33
C TYR A 233 24.09 -31.18 -20.46
N ARG A 234 24.01 -31.76 -21.67
CA ARG A 234 23.38 -31.18 -22.87
C ARG A 234 22.20 -30.28 -22.49
N THR A 235 22.37 -28.98 -22.62
CA THR A 235 21.31 -28.00 -22.44
C THR A 235 20.40 -28.09 -23.66
N ASN A 236 19.15 -28.48 -23.46
CA ASN A 236 18.13 -28.30 -24.50
C ASN A 236 17.88 -26.80 -24.62
N ASP A 237 17.95 -26.27 -25.83
CA ASP A 237 17.74 -24.85 -26.12
C ASP A 237 16.36 -24.33 -25.66
N ASP A 238 15.41 -25.22 -25.33
CA ASP A 238 14.07 -24.91 -24.81
C ASP A 238 13.99 -24.70 -23.29
N ASP A 239 15.09 -24.80 -22.54
CA ASP A 239 15.08 -24.61 -21.09
C ASP A 239 14.84 -23.13 -20.72
N SER A 240 13.61 -22.82 -20.32
CA SER A 240 13.18 -21.48 -19.89
C SER A 240 13.98 -20.90 -18.72
N GLN A 241 14.57 -21.75 -17.86
CA GLN A 241 15.41 -21.31 -16.74
C GLN A 241 16.84 -20.92 -17.20
N VAL A 242 17.20 -21.28 -18.43
CA VAL A 242 18.49 -20.97 -19.06
C VAL A 242 18.33 -19.87 -20.12
N ARG A 243 17.21 -19.84 -20.87
CA ARG A 243 16.92 -18.83 -21.91
C ARG A 243 16.93 -17.39 -21.40
N SER A 244 16.60 -17.15 -20.12
CA SER A 244 16.70 -15.80 -19.51
C SER A 244 18.12 -15.23 -19.49
N LEU A 245 19.15 -16.03 -19.80
CA LEU A 245 20.55 -15.60 -19.94
C LEU A 245 20.93 -15.13 -21.35
N LEU A 246 20.16 -15.48 -22.38
CA LEU A 246 20.56 -15.28 -23.79
C LEU A 246 19.89 -14.08 -24.48
N CYS A 247 18.88 -13.46 -23.86
CA CYS A 247 18.15 -12.33 -24.46
C CYS A 247 18.68 -10.92 -24.09
N GLU A 248 19.85 -10.79 -23.43
CA GLU A 248 20.46 -9.47 -23.15
C GLU A 248 21.55 -9.07 -24.17
N VAL A 249 21.63 -9.72 -25.33
CA VAL A 249 22.49 -9.25 -26.44
C VAL A 249 21.65 -9.13 -27.71
N GLY A 250 21.07 -7.95 -27.90
CA GLY A 250 20.31 -7.55 -29.09
C GLY A 250 19.96 -6.08 -29.03
#